data_AF-A0A2W4ENZ0-F1
#
_entry.id   AF-A0A2W4ENZ0-F1
#
_cell.length_a   1.000
_cell.length_b   1.000
_cell.length_c   1.000
_cell.angle_alpha   90.00
_cell.angle_beta   90.00
_cell.angle_gamma   90.00
#
_symmetry.space_group_name_H-M   'P 1'
#
loop_
_entity.id
_entity.type
_entity.pdbx_description
1 polymer ?
#
loop_
_entity_poly.entity_id
_entity_poly.type
_entity_poly.pdbx_seq_one_letter_code
_entity_poly.pdbx_strand_id
1 'polypeptide(L)'
;MSTIEKAQISTTTIQDQVGIALDALQRGFDGRIVNGYGVYVDPSSRHRDLLEARKAIEVALSAMTATQWPTEAQYEKAEQA
;
A
#
# COMPACT_ATOMS: atom_id res chain seq x y z
N MET A 1 -20.54 -6.14 -12.41
CA MET A 1 -19.07 -6.13 -12.51
C MET A 1 -18.54 -7.55 -12.69
N SER A 2 -17.71 -7.76 -13.70
CA SER A 2 -16.91 -8.97 -13.92
C SER A 2 -15.88 -9.16 -12.80
N THR A 3 -15.28 -10.35 -12.71
CA THR A 3 -14.16 -10.59 -11.79
C THR A 3 -12.97 -9.66 -12.08
N ILE A 4 -12.74 -9.34 -13.36
CA ILE A 4 -11.68 -8.40 -13.78
C ILE A 4 -11.96 -6.99 -13.26
N GLU A 5 -13.18 -6.47 -13.42
CA GLU A 5 -13.54 -5.13 -12.93
C GLU A 5 -13.40 -5.04 -11.40
N LYS A 6 -13.80 -6.09 -10.67
CA LYS A 6 -13.63 -6.14 -9.21
C LYS A 6 -12.16 -6.15 -8.81
N ALA A 7 -11.33 -6.95 -9.49
CA ALA A 7 -9.90 -7.01 -9.24
C ALA A 7 -9.18 -5.69 -9.58
N GLN A 8 -9.65 -4.97 -10.61
CA GLN A 8 -9.13 -3.64 -10.95
C GLN A 8 -9.42 -2.63 -9.82
N ILE A 9 -10.63 -2.60 -9.27
CA ILE A 9 -10.98 -1.74 -8.14
C ILE A 9 -10.10 -2.04 -6.92
N SER A 10 -9.91 -3.32 -6.61
CA SER A 10 -9.00 -3.74 -5.55
C SER A 10 -7.57 -3.31 -5.83
N THR A 11 -7.10 -3.42 -7.08
CA THR A 11 -5.75 -3.00 -7.49
C THR A 11 -5.56 -1.50 -7.24
N THR A 12 -6.51 -0.65 -7.64
CA THR A 12 -6.46 0.79 -7.34
C THR A 12 -6.39 1.04 -5.84
N THR A 13 -7.26 0.40 -5.06
CA THR A 13 -7.25 0.53 -3.59
C THR A 13 -5.90 0.15 -2.98
N ILE A 14 -5.31 -0.96 -3.45
CA ILE A 14 -4.01 -1.43 -2.99
C ILE A 14 -2.92 -0.41 -3.33
N GLN A 15 -2.89 0.10 -4.56
CA GLN A 15 -1.89 1.09 -4.98
C GLN A 15 -2.02 2.39 -4.18
N ASP A 16 -3.24 2.88 -3.95
CA ASP A 16 -3.47 4.09 -3.15
C ASP A 16 -2.95 3.92 -1.71
N GLN A 17 -3.24 2.77 -1.06
CA GLN A 17 -2.77 2.49 0.29
C GLN A 17 -1.25 2.29 0.35
N VAL A 18 -0.65 1.64 -0.65
CA VAL A 18 0.80 1.52 -0.74
C VAL A 18 1.46 2.88 -0.93
N GLY A 19 0.86 3.79 -1.70
CA GLY A 19 1.29 5.18 -1.84
C GLY A 19 1.30 5.91 -0.49
N ILE A 20 0.21 5.82 0.27
CA ILE A 20 0.12 6.40 1.63
C ILE A 20 1.23 5.86 2.54
N ALA A 21 1.46 4.54 2.51
CA ALA A 21 2.52 3.93 3.31
C ALA A 21 3.91 4.44 2.89
N LEU A 22 4.15 4.58 1.58
CA LEU A 22 5.41 5.10 1.06
C LEU A 22 5.64 6.54 1.51
N ASP A 23 4.65 7.42 1.36
CA ASP A 23 4.73 8.83 1.78
C ASP A 23 5.01 8.96 3.28
N ALA A 24 4.33 8.14 4.11
CA ALA A 24 4.59 8.10 5.55
C ALA A 24 6.02 7.65 5.86
N LEU A 25 6.53 6.63 5.16
CA LEU A 25 7.89 6.17 5.36
C LEU A 25 8.92 7.20 4.90
N GLN A 26 8.71 7.85 3.75
CA GLN A 26 9.59 8.86 3.15
C GLN A 26 9.72 10.12 4.00
N ARG A 27 8.64 10.57 4.67
CA ARG A 27 8.69 11.68 5.66
C ARG A 27 9.81 11.52 6.68
N GLY A 28 10.10 10.28 7.09
CA GLY A 28 11.25 10.02 7.94
C GLY A 28 12.58 10.11 7.21
N PHE A 29 12.68 9.58 5.99
CA PHE A 29 13.97 9.48 5.28
C PHE A 29 14.51 10.80 4.73
N ASP A 30 13.64 11.75 4.34
CA ASP A 30 14.06 12.92 3.54
C ASP A 30 14.64 14.11 4.33
N GLY A 31 14.82 14.02 5.65
CA GLY A 31 15.29 15.20 6.40
C GLY A 31 15.79 14.95 7.81
N ARG A 32 16.96 14.32 7.94
CA ARG A 32 17.75 14.21 9.20
C ARG A 32 16.94 13.75 10.41
N ILE A 33 16.23 12.63 10.27
CA ILE A 33 15.68 11.94 11.44
C ILE A 33 16.75 11.45 12.39
N VAL A 34 18.03 11.35 12.02
CA VAL A 34 19.10 10.82 12.89
C VAL A 34 20.13 11.90 13.20
N ASN A 35 20.49 12.07 14.48
CA ASN A 35 21.48 13.03 14.94
C ASN A 35 22.92 12.51 14.71
N GLY A 36 23.93 13.32 15.06
CA GLY A 36 25.34 12.96 14.91
C GLY A 36 25.81 11.73 15.70
N TYR A 37 24.97 11.18 16.58
CA TYR A 37 25.21 9.95 17.34
C TYR A 37 24.45 8.74 16.79
N GLY A 38 23.73 8.87 15.67
CA GLY A 38 22.95 7.76 15.11
C GLY A 38 21.64 7.49 15.86
N VAL A 39 21.15 8.45 16.66
CA VAL A 39 19.86 8.36 17.37
C VAL A 39 18.82 9.24 16.70
N TYR A 40 17.56 8.82 16.70
CA TYR A 40 16.48 9.63 16.14
C TYR A 40 16.39 11.01 16.83
N VAL A 41 16.38 12.09 16.03
CA VAL A 41 16.17 13.48 16.47
C VAL A 41 14.75 13.66 17.00
N ASP A 42 13.77 13.03 16.35
CA ASP A 42 12.37 12.96 16.82
C ASP A 42 11.84 11.51 16.72
N PRO A 43 12.10 10.68 17.73
CA PRO A 43 11.59 9.31 17.78
C PRO A 43 10.06 9.24 17.78
N SER A 44 9.39 10.25 18.34
CA SER A 44 7.93 10.28 18.44
C SER A 44 7.29 10.49 17.08
N SER A 45 7.82 11.39 16.25
CA SER A 45 7.36 11.54 14.87
C SER A 45 7.62 10.27 14.07
N ARG A 46 8.83 9.70 14.20
CA ARG A 46 9.13 8.46 13.46
C ARG A 46 8.21 7.31 13.85
N HIS A 47 7.88 7.19 15.14
CA HIS A 47 6.93 6.20 15.62
C HIS A 47 5.52 6.41 15.00
N ARG A 48 5.04 7.65 14.92
CA ARG A 48 3.74 7.96 14.29
C ARG A 48 3.73 7.60 12.79
N ASP A 49 4.78 7.97 12.07
CA ASP A 49 4.91 7.65 10.65
C ASP A 49 4.90 6.13 10.40
N LEU A 50 5.58 5.36 11.26
CA LEU A 50 5.58 3.90 11.18
C LEU A 50 4.20 3.29 11.48
N LEU A 51 3.45 3.85 12.44
CA LEU A 51 2.07 3.42 12.71
C LEU A 51 1.13 3.71 11.55
N GLU A 52 1.29 4.88 10.92
CA GLU A 52 0.51 5.27 9.75
C GLU A 52 0.79 4.33 8.56
N ALA A 53 2.06 4.09 8.27
CA ALA A 53 2.47 3.15 7.24
C ALA A 53 1.94 1.73 7.51
N ARG A 54 2.05 1.25 8.76
CA ARG A 54 1.51 -0.07 9.15
C ARG A 54 0.02 -0.17 8.86
N LYS A 55 -0.77 0.83 9.26
CA LYS A 55 -2.22 0.83 9.04
C LYS A 55 -2.56 0.76 7.54
N ALA A 56 -1.88 1.55 6.71
CA ALA A 56 -2.11 1.53 5.27
C ALA A 56 -1.74 0.17 4.65
N ILE A 57 -0.61 -0.42 5.06
CA ILE A 57 -0.19 -1.76 4.64
C ILE A 57 -1.22 -2.82 5.05
N GLU A 58 -1.75 -2.77 6.26
CA GLU A 58 -2.78 -3.70 6.73
C GLU A 58 -4.05 -3.63 5.85
N VAL A 59 -4.48 -2.43 5.45
CA VAL A 59 -5.62 -2.25 4.54
C VAL A 59 -5.31 -2.82 3.15
N ALA A 60 -4.12 -2.54 2.60
CA ALA A 60 -3.70 -3.06 1.32
C ALA A 60 -3.66 -4.61 1.30
N LEU A 61 -3.08 -5.22 2.34
CA LEU A 61 -3.01 -6.68 2.49
C LEU A 61 -4.39 -7.31 2.65
N SER A 62 -5.29 -6.66 3.40
CA SER A 62 -6.68 -7.10 3.55
C SER A 62 -7.41 -7.08 2.20
N ALA A 63 -7.29 -5.99 1.43
CA ALA A 63 -7.85 -5.90 0.08
C ALA A 63 -7.27 -6.97 -0.85
N MET A 64 -5.95 -7.18 -0.83
CA MET A 64 -5.28 -8.20 -1.64
C MET A 64 -5.75 -9.62 -1.31
N THR A 65 -5.97 -9.91 -0.02
CA THR A 65 -6.45 -11.23 0.45
C THR A 65 -7.92 -11.45 0.11
N ALA A 66 -8.75 -10.41 0.23
CA ALA A 66 -10.17 -10.49 -0.08
C ALA A 66 -10.46 -10.52 -1.60
N THR A 67 -9.48 -10.16 -2.43
CA THR A 67 -9.65 -10.07 -3.88
C THR A 67 -9.65 -11.45 -4.51
N GLN A 68 -10.72 -11.76 -5.22
CA GLN A 68 -10.72 -12.86 -6.17
C GLN A 68 -10.01 -12.41 -7.45
N TRP A 69 -8.76 -12.84 -7.60
CA TRP A 69 -7.97 -12.53 -8.79
C TRP A 69 -8.50 -13.28 -10.01
N PRO A 70 -8.57 -12.63 -11.19
CA PRO A 70 -9.11 -13.27 -12.39
C PRO A 70 -8.20 -14.40 -12.86
N THR A 71 -8.80 -15.42 -13.47
CA THR A 71 -8.06 -16.50 -14.13
C THR A 71 -7.82 -16.17 -15.60
N GLU A 72 -6.87 -16.86 -16.23
CA GLU A 72 -6.57 -16.72 -17.67
C GLU A 72 -7.85 -16.83 -18.53
N ALA A 73 -8.65 -17.86 -18.30
CA ALA A 73 -9.90 -18.07 -19.04
C ALA A 73 -10.91 -16.91 -18.89
N GLN A 74 -10.87 -16.18 -17.77
CA GLN A 74 -11.71 -14.99 -17.60
C GLN A 74 -11.22 -13.81 -18.43
N TYR A 75 -9.89 -13.68 -18.61
CA TYR A 75 -9.30 -12.69 -19.52
C TYR A 75 -9.60 -13.04 -20.98
N GLU A 76 -9.33 -14.28 -21.40
CA GLU A 76 -9.62 -14.75 -22.77
C GLU A 76 -11.09 -14.52 -23.17
N LYS A 77 -12.03 -14.82 -22.26
CA LYS A 77 -13.46 -14.60 -22.49
C LYS A 77 -13.81 -13.12 -22.63
N ALA A 78 -13.11 -12.23 -21.91
CA ALA A 78 -13.35 -10.79 -21.97
C ALA A 78 -12.80 -10.16 -23.25
N GLU A 79 -11.69 -10.69 -23.80
CA GLU A 79 -11.10 -10.22 -25.07
C GLU A 79 -11.90 -10.63 -26.31
N GLN A 80 -12.66 -11.72 -26.21
CA GLN A 80 -13.50 -12.25 -27.29
C GLN A 80 -14.93 -11.68 -27.32
N ALA A 81 -15.30 -10.86 -26.32
CA ALA A 81 -16.64 -10.28 -26.14
C ALA A 81 -16.72 -8.85 -26.69
#